data_AF-A0A356NWT2-F1
#
_entry.id   AF-A0A356NWT2-F1
#
_cell.length_a   1.000
_cell.length_b   1.000
_cell.length_c   1.000
_cell.angle_alpha   90.00
_cell.angle_beta   90.00
_cell.angle_gamma   90.00
#
_symmetry.space_group_name_H-M   'P 1'
#
loop_
_entity.id
_entity.type
_entity.pdbx_description
1 polymer ?
#
loop_
_entity_poly.entity_id
_entity_poly.type
_entity_poly.pdbx_seq_one_letter_code
_entity_poly.pdbx_strand_id
1 'polypeptide(L)' 'MQTGSCHCGTVRFEVDSGIEEYRRCNCSICRRKGAVMVTAKKEDFRIVAGEANLSLYQWNTNT' A
#
# COMPACT_ATOMS: atom_id res chain seq x y z
N MET A 1 -8.16 -13.45 1.63
CA MET A 1 -8.57 -12.36 0.73
C MET A 1 -9.32 -11.25 1.45
N GLN A 2 -8.65 -10.09 1.55
CA GLN A 2 -9.05 -8.88 2.26
C GLN A 2 -9.21 -7.76 1.22
N THR A 3 -10.25 -6.94 1.35
CA THR A 3 -10.52 -5.82 0.43
C THR A 3 -10.16 -4.49 1.08
N GLY A 4 -9.73 -3.52 0.27
CA GLY A 4 -9.40 -2.18 0.73
C GLY A 4 -9.75 -1.12 -0.32
N SER A 5 -9.86 0.13 0.14
CA SER A 5 -10.10 1.27 -0.73
C SER A 5 -9.43 2.54 -0.21
N CYS A 6 -9.17 3.51 -1.11
CA CYS A 6 -8.81 4.86 -0.70
C CYS A 6 -10.02 5.58 -0.10
N HIS A 7 -9.78 6.71 0.58
CA HIS A 7 -10.81 7.47 1.27
C HIS A 7 -12.02 7.84 0.40
N CYS A 8 -11.80 8.20 -0.87
CA CYS A 8 -12.87 8.53 -1.81
C CYS A 8 -13.49 7.32 -2.53
N GLY A 9 -12.98 6.10 -2.31
CA GLY A 9 -13.49 4.87 -2.92
C GLY A 9 -13.08 4.63 -4.38
N THR A 10 -12.42 5.59 -5.04
CA THR A 10 -11.99 5.48 -6.44
C THR A 10 -11.01 4.34 -6.66
N VAL A 11 -10.00 4.22 -5.79
CA VAL A 11 -9.02 3.14 -5.82
C VAL A 11 -9.51 2.02 -4.92
N ARG A 12 -9.62 0.81 -5.47
CA ARG A 12 -9.97 -0.41 -4.74
C ARG A 12 -8.93 -1.48 -5.01
N PHE A 13 -8.57 -2.23 -3.98
CA PHE A 13 -7.55 -3.28 -4.07
C PHE A 13 -7.91 -4.48 -3.21
N GLU A 14 -7.28 -5.60 -3.53
CA GLU A 14 -7.41 -6.87 -2.83
C GLU A 14 -6.04 -7.39 -2.44
N VAL A 15 -5.98 -8.00 -1.26
CA VAL A 15 -4.78 -8.64 -0.71
C VAL A 15 -5.14 -10.05 -0.26
N ASP A 16 -4.47 -11.06 -0.81
CA ASP A 16 -4.64 -12.46 -0.42
C ASP A 16 -3.50 -12.94 0.48
N SER A 17 -3.30 -12.23 1.59
CA SER A 17 -2.33 -12.59 2.61
C SER A 17 -2.90 -12.34 4.01
N GLY A 18 -2.56 -13.21 4.96
CA GLY A 18 -2.85 -12.96 6.38
C GLY A 18 -2.16 -11.68 6.88
N ILE A 19 -2.84 -10.91 7.72
CA ILE A 19 -2.25 -9.76 8.41
C ILE A 19 -1.70 -10.29 9.74
N GLU A 20 -0.53 -10.92 9.70
CA GLU A 20 0.09 -11.51 10.89
C GLU A 20 1.06 -10.52 11.57
N GLU A 21 1.83 -9.79 10.76
CA GLU A 21 2.82 -8.82 11.23
C GLU A 21 2.52 -7.42 10.68
N TYR A 22 2.51 -6.44 11.58
CA TYR A 22 2.32 -5.03 11.25
C TYR A 22 3.46 -4.19 11.81
N ARG A 23 3.84 -3.13 11.10
CA ARG A 23 4.98 -2.29 11.45
C ARG A 23 4.77 -0.82 11.14
N ARG A 24 5.43 0.04 11.92
CA ARG A 24 5.58 1.47 11.65
C ARG A 24 7.05 1.76 11.39
N CYS A 25 7.41 1.98 10.14
CA CYS A 25 8.77 2.36 9.78
C CYS A 25 9.05 3.81 10.22
N ASN A 26 10.28 4.06 10.70
CA ASN A 26 10.73 5.35 11.23
C ASN A 26 11.61 6.15 10.26
N CYS A 27 11.80 5.69 9.01
CA CYS A 27 12.53 6.49 8.02
C CYS A 27 11.77 7.80 7.70
N SER A 28 12.48 8.79 7.15
CA SER A 28 11.95 10.15 6.97
C SER A 28 10.65 10.22 6.17
N ILE A 29 10.50 9.40 5.13
CA ILE A 29 9.27 9.34 4.33
C ILE A 29 8.13 8.60 5.04
N CYS A 30 8.40 7.44 5.63
CA CYS A 30 7.37 6.66 6.32
C CYS A 30 6.82 7.39 7.55
N ARG A 31 7.69 8.09 8.29
CA ARG A 31 7.28 8.93 9.42
C ARG A 31 6.32 10.05 8.99
N ARG A 32 6.50 10.64 7.80
CA ARG A 32 5.58 11.64 7.24
C ARG A 32 4.25 11.03 6.78
N LYS A 33 4.27 9.82 6.23
CA LYS A 33 3.04 9.11 5.80
C LYS A 33 2.20 8.61 6.98
N GLY A 34 2.83 8.23 8.10
CA GLY A 34 2.14 7.82 9.32
C GLY A 34 1.35 6.52 9.25
N ALA A 35 1.47 5.75 8.15
CA ALA A 35 0.73 4.52 7.94
C ALA A 35 1.29 3.34 8.77
N VAL A 36 0.40 2.46 9.22
CA VAL A 36 0.75 1.11 9.66
C VAL A 36 0.83 0.23 8.43
N MET A 37 1.94 -0.47 8.25
CA MET A 37 2.22 -1.24 7.04
C MET A 37 2.21 -2.74 7.35
N VAL A 38 1.73 -3.51 6.39
CA VAL A 38 1.80 -4.98 6.36
C VAL A 38 2.52 -5.36 5.07
N THR A 39 3.28 -6.45 5.11
CA THR A 39 3.95 -6.99 3.92
C THR A 39 3.04 -8.00 3.25
N ALA A 40 2.85 -7.89 1.94
CA ALA A 40 2.24 -8.92 1.11
C ALA A 40 3.21 -9.27 -0.02
N LYS A 41 3.13 -10.50 -0.56
CA LYS A 41 3.83 -10.82 -1.80
C LYS A 41 3.15 -10.09 -2.95
N LYS A 42 3.92 -9.83 -4.01
CA LYS A 42 3.40 -9.14 -5.20
C LYS A 42 2.26 -9.91 -5.88
N GLU A 43 2.36 -11.24 -5.91
CA GLU A 43 1.32 -12.13 -6.46
C GLU A 43 0.02 -12.13 -5.64
N ASP A 44 0.10 -11.77 -4.36
CA ASP A 44 -1.06 -11.72 -3.45
C ASP A 44 -1.75 -10.34 -3.47
N PHE A 45 -1.22 -9.34 -4.17
CA PHE A 45 -1.78 -7.99 -4.23
C PHE A 45 -2.27 -7.65 -5.63
N ARG A 46 -3.48 -7.12 -5.74
CA ARG A 46 -4.00 -6.57 -7.00
C ARG A 46 -4.84 -5.31 -6.82
N ILE A 47 -4.73 -4.40 -7.79
CA ILE A 47 -5.65 -3.26 -7.91
C ILE A 47 -6.86 -3.73 -8.71
N VAL A 48 -8.05 -3.50 -8.15
CA VAL A 48 -9.33 -3.90 -8.73
C VAL A 48 -9.98 -2.74 -9.52
N ALA A 49 -9.74 -1.49 -9.10
CA ALA A 49 -10.24 -0.30 -9.78
C ALA A 49 -9.38 0.94 -9.49
N GLY A 50 -9.43 1.92 -10.40
CA GLY A 50 -8.90 3.26 -10.17
C GLY A 50 -7.40 3.43 -10.38
N GLU A 51 -6.71 2.49 -11.05
CA GLU A 51 -5.26 2.54 -11.28
C GLU A 51 -4.77 3.86 -11.89
N ALA A 52 -5.53 4.43 -12.83
CA ALA A 52 -5.24 5.73 -13.44
C ALA A 52 -5.25 6.92 -12.47
N ASN A 53 -5.80 6.76 -11.26
CA ASN A 53 -5.82 7.79 -10.21
C ASN A 53 -4.66 7.64 -9.21
N LEU A 54 -3.77 6.67 -9.42
CA LEU A 54 -2.55 6.55 -8.64
C LEU A 54 -1.47 7.50 -9.13
N SER A 55 -0.65 7.96 -8.20
CA SER A 55 0.57 8.71 -8.50
C SER A 55 1.77 7.96 -7.95
N LEU A 56 2.79 7.78 -8.78
CA LEU A 56 4.05 7.19 -8.36
C LEU A 56 4.88 8.23 -7.59
N TYR A 57 5.29 7.87 -6.38
CA TYR A 57 6.23 8.65 -5.59
C TYR A 57 7.47 7.80 -5.34
N GLN A 58 8.63 8.27 -5.83
CA GLN A 58 9.94 7.65 -5.61
C GLN A 58 10.81 8.57 -4.75
N TRP A 59 11.70 7.96 -3.96
CA TRP A 59 12.61 8.65 -3.06
C TRP A 59 13.86 7.79 -2.80
N ASN A 60 14.90 8.41 -2.25
CA ASN A 60 16.21 7.84 -1.94
C ASN A 60 17.06 7.54 -3.18
N THR A 61 17.34 6.27 -3.48
CA THR A 61 18.30 5.90 -4.52
C THR A 61 17.85 6.33 -5.90
N ASN A 62 16.53 6.44 -6.14
CA ASN A 62 15.94 6.83 -7.43
C ASN A 62 16.49 6.06 -8.65
N THR A 63 17.19 4.96 -8.38
CA THR A 63 17.68 3.92 -9.27
C THR A 63 16.96 2.64 -8.94
#